data_AF-A0A2R6FP31-F1
#
_entry.id   AF-A0A2R6FP31-F1
#
_cell.length_a   1.000
_cell.length_b   1.000
_cell.length_c   1.000
_cell.angle_alpha   90.00
_cell.angle_beta   90.00
_cell.angle_gamma   90.00
#
_symmetry.space_group_name_H-M   'P 1'
#
loop_
_entity.id
_entity.type
_entity.pdbx_description
1 polymer ?
#
loop_
_entity_poly.entity_id
_entity_poly.type
_entity_poly.pdbx_seq_one_letter_code
_entity_poly.pdbx_strand_id
1 'polypeptide(L)'
;MAESDGEDGDGRREGPVEGTGDVSVSWAERVVMLVALGFTAALFSFAVWQALTGATAVPPSANVTDVAGGTENATYYVVTLRNDGDAGLVSATVDIECPTTSRSVTFENVPSKARRNVTVHCPAGGEPSAVVATWIPE
;
A
#
# COMPACT_ATOMS: atom_id res chain seq x y z
N MET A 1 -2.99 -98.00 -3.72
CA MET A 1 -4.24 -97.24 -3.63
C MET A 1 -3.89 -95.76 -3.81
N ALA A 2 -4.39 -95.21 -4.91
CA ALA A 2 -4.45 -93.81 -5.35
C ALA A 2 -3.13 -93.02 -5.55
N GLU A 3 -2.71 -92.99 -6.83
CA GLU A 3 -2.14 -91.84 -7.54
C GLU A 3 -2.90 -90.54 -7.24
N SER A 4 -2.19 -89.41 -7.19
CA SER A 4 -2.77 -88.09 -7.45
C SER A 4 -1.86 -87.35 -8.41
N ASP A 5 -2.40 -87.18 -9.62
CA ASP A 5 -1.85 -86.45 -10.76
C ASP A 5 -1.50 -84.99 -10.44
N GLY A 6 -0.50 -84.48 -11.16
CA GLY A 6 -0.26 -83.05 -11.28
C GLY A 6 -1.14 -82.43 -12.36
N GLU A 7 -1.38 -81.12 -12.24
CA GLU A 7 -1.80 -80.31 -13.37
C GLU A 7 -1.23 -78.89 -13.24
N ASP A 8 -0.57 -78.49 -14.33
CA ASP A 8 -0.13 -77.15 -14.69
C ASP A 8 -1.29 -76.13 -14.67
N GLY A 9 -0.98 -74.87 -14.39
CA GLY A 9 -2.00 -73.82 -14.39
C GLY A 9 -1.45 -72.41 -14.29
N ASP A 10 -0.81 -71.99 -15.38
CA ASP A 10 -0.58 -70.62 -15.82
C ASP A 10 -1.69 -69.63 -15.44
N GLY A 11 -1.34 -68.36 -15.21
CA GLY A 11 -2.36 -67.32 -15.12
C GLY A 11 -1.96 -66.08 -14.34
N ARG A 12 -0.89 -65.40 -14.76
CA ARG A 12 -0.68 -63.98 -14.50
C ARG A 12 -1.90 -63.19 -14.98
N ARG A 13 -2.84 -62.89 -14.08
CA ARG A 13 -3.86 -61.85 -14.30
C ARG A 13 -3.47 -60.62 -13.50
N GLU A 14 -2.61 -59.82 -14.13
CA GLU A 14 -2.64 -58.37 -13.94
C GLU A 14 -4.06 -57.92 -14.34
N GLY A 15 -4.90 -57.69 -13.33
CA GLY A 15 -6.18 -57.01 -13.52
C GLY A 15 -5.89 -55.60 -14.03
N PRO A 16 -6.75 -55.05 -14.91
CA PRO A 16 -6.52 -53.76 -15.52
C PRO A 16 -6.53 -52.68 -14.42
N VAL A 17 -5.37 -52.11 -14.14
CA VAL A 17 -5.25 -50.79 -13.51
C VAL A 17 -5.37 -49.76 -14.63
N GLU A 18 -5.99 -48.62 -14.30
CA GLU A 18 -6.32 -47.49 -15.18
C GLU A 18 -7.59 -47.68 -16.02
N GLY A 19 -8.72 -47.70 -15.31
CA GLY A 19 -9.84 -46.91 -15.78
C GLY A 19 -9.40 -45.45 -15.91
N THR A 20 -9.04 -45.04 -17.11
CA THR A 20 -9.24 -43.65 -17.56
C THR A 20 -10.74 -43.42 -17.55
N GLY A 21 -11.30 -43.22 -16.35
CA GLY A 21 -12.63 -42.69 -16.21
C GLY A 21 -12.60 -41.32 -16.85
N ASP A 22 -13.13 -41.21 -18.06
CA ASP A 22 -13.58 -39.94 -18.59
C ASP A 22 -14.50 -39.36 -17.52
N VAL A 23 -13.97 -38.43 -16.72
CA VAL A 23 -14.77 -37.66 -15.77
C VAL A 23 -15.74 -36.91 -16.66
N SER A 24 -16.96 -37.43 -16.76
CA SER A 24 -18.03 -36.86 -17.56
C SER A 24 -18.57 -35.66 -16.80
N VAL A 25 -17.77 -34.59 -16.81
CA VAL A 25 -18.09 -33.30 -16.21
C VAL A 25 -19.40 -32.82 -16.82
N SER A 26 -20.42 -32.67 -15.99
CA SER A 26 -21.72 -32.18 -16.46
C SER A 26 -21.55 -30.77 -17.06
N TRP A 27 -22.42 -30.37 -17.98
CA TRP A 27 -22.35 -29.03 -18.57
C TRP A 27 -22.36 -27.93 -17.48
N ALA A 28 -23.17 -28.11 -16.44
CA ALA A 28 -23.28 -27.19 -15.33
C ALA A 28 -21.97 -27.08 -14.55
N GLU A 29 -21.30 -28.20 -14.30
CA GLU A 29 -20.00 -28.25 -13.64
C GLU A 29 -18.91 -27.55 -14.48
N ARG A 30 -18.92 -27.71 -15.81
CA ARG A 30 -18.01 -26.95 -16.70
C ARG A 30 -18.24 -25.45 -16.61
N VAL A 31 -19.49 -24.99 -16.57
CA VAL A 31 -19.82 -23.58 -16.42
C VAL A 31 -19.32 -23.04 -15.09
N VAL A 32 -19.56 -23.76 -13.99
CA VAL A 32 -19.09 -23.36 -12.66
C VAL A 32 -17.56 -23.28 -12.64
N MET A 33 -16.86 -24.23 -13.26
CA MET A 33 -15.40 -24.21 -13.36
C MET A 33 -14.89 -22.98 -14.13
N LEU A 34 -15.52 -22.65 -15.28
CA LEU A 34 -15.14 -21.47 -16.06
C LEU A 34 -15.44 -20.16 -15.34
N VAL A 35 -16.57 -20.07 -14.63
CA VAL A 35 -16.92 -18.90 -13.83
C VAL A 35 -15.92 -18.73 -12.69
N ALA A 36 -15.57 -19.79 -11.98
CA ALA A 36 -14.57 -19.75 -10.91
C ALA A 36 -13.20 -19.30 -11.43
N LEU A 37 -12.78 -19.82 -12.59
CA LEU A 37 -11.51 -19.45 -13.22
C LEU A 37 -11.51 -17.98 -13.69
N GLY A 38 -12.61 -17.54 -14.31
CA GLY A 38 -12.79 -16.15 -14.70
C GLY A 38 -12.79 -15.19 -13.51
N PHE A 39 -13.49 -15.55 -12.43
CA PHE A 39 -13.52 -14.77 -11.19
C PHE A 39 -12.13 -14.68 -10.55
N THR A 40 -11.40 -15.79 -10.53
CA THR A 40 -10.01 -15.82 -10.04
C THR A 40 -9.12 -14.90 -10.87
N ALA A 41 -9.18 -14.99 -12.20
CA ALA A 41 -8.43 -14.10 -13.10
C ALA A 41 -8.80 -12.62 -12.90
N ALA A 42 -10.08 -12.31 -12.66
CA ALA A 42 -10.55 -10.97 -12.37
C ALA A 42 -9.99 -10.43 -11.05
N LEU A 43 -9.96 -11.25 -9.98
CA LEU A 43 -9.36 -10.86 -8.69
C LEU A 43 -7.87 -10.55 -8.82
N PHE A 44 -7.11 -11.39 -9.53
CA PHE A 44 -5.69 -11.14 -9.76
C PHE A 44 -5.45 -9.88 -10.61
N SER A 45 -6.26 -9.69 -11.65
CA SER A 45 -6.19 -8.49 -12.49
C SER A 45 -6.51 -7.23 -11.68
N PHE A 46 -7.49 -7.29 -10.79
CA PHE A 46 -7.82 -6.21 -9.87
C PHE A 46 -6.68 -5.93 -8.89
N ALA A 47 -6.07 -6.96 -8.31
CA ALA A 47 -4.91 -6.80 -7.42
C ALA A 47 -3.71 -6.16 -8.14
N VAL A 48 -3.42 -6.57 -9.37
CA VAL A 48 -2.37 -5.96 -10.21
C VAL A 48 -2.71 -4.50 -10.50
N TRP A 49 -3.97 -4.21 -10.85
CA TRP A 49 -4.42 -2.84 -11.09
C TRP A 49 -4.25 -1.96 -9.83
N GLN A 50 -4.64 -2.46 -8.66
CA GLN A 50 -4.46 -1.76 -7.38
C GLN A 50 -2.97 -1.52 -7.08
N ALA A 51 -2.09 -2.48 -7.42
CA ALA A 51 -0.65 -2.30 -7.27
C ALA A 51 -0.07 -1.25 -8.23
N LEU A 52 -0.62 -1.13 -9.44
CA LEU A 52 -0.17 -0.17 -10.45
C LEU A 52 -0.75 1.23 -10.26
N THR A 53 -1.98 1.34 -9.77
CA THR A 53 -2.64 2.62 -9.44
C THR A 53 -2.16 3.18 -8.11
N GLY A 54 -0.87 3.00 -7.81
CA GLY A 54 -0.24 3.28 -6.52
C GLY A 54 -0.68 4.59 -5.88
N ALA A 55 -0.64 4.62 -4.55
CA ALA A 55 -1.09 5.74 -3.74
C ALA A 55 -0.64 7.07 -4.35
N THR A 56 -1.60 7.91 -4.71
CA THR A 56 -1.26 9.19 -5.35
C THR A 56 -0.58 10.06 -4.30
N ALA A 57 0.70 10.37 -4.53
CA ALA A 57 1.42 11.37 -3.76
C ALA A 57 0.83 12.74 -4.07
N VAL A 58 -0.19 13.14 -3.30
CA VAL A 58 -0.71 14.50 -3.33
C VAL A 58 0.33 15.41 -2.68
N PRO A 59 0.69 16.55 -3.30
CA PRO A 59 1.61 17.50 -2.67
C PRO A 59 1.11 17.89 -1.27
N PRO A 60 1.94 17.80 -0.22
CA PRO A 60 1.55 18.26 1.09
C PRO A 60 1.41 19.79 1.10
N SER A 61 0.67 20.31 2.07
CA SER A 61 0.51 21.74 2.28
C SER A 61 1.11 22.16 3.63
N ALA A 62 1.68 23.36 3.69
CA ALA A 62 2.20 23.94 4.92
C ALA A 62 1.55 25.30 5.13
N ASN A 63 1.15 25.59 6.37
CA ASN A 63 0.57 26.88 6.74
C ASN A 63 0.98 27.27 8.16
N VAL A 64 1.07 28.57 8.40
CA VAL A 64 1.13 29.13 9.76
C VAL A 64 -0.28 29.08 10.33
N THR A 65 -0.48 28.27 11.38
CA THR A 65 -1.82 27.98 11.91
C THR A 65 -2.13 28.69 13.21
N ASP A 66 -1.12 29.06 14.00
CA ASP A 66 -1.33 29.69 15.30
C ASP A 66 -0.11 30.46 15.79
N VAL A 67 -0.32 31.28 16.83
CA VAL A 67 0.74 31.96 17.58
C VAL A 67 0.89 31.27 18.94
N ALA A 68 2.01 30.58 19.13
CA ALA A 68 2.32 29.87 20.37
C ALA A 68 2.68 30.80 21.54
N GLY A 69 3.01 32.06 21.25
CA GLY A 69 3.36 33.08 22.24
C GLY A 69 4.39 34.08 21.70
N GLY A 70 4.88 34.98 22.56
CA GLY A 70 5.87 35.97 22.16
C GLY A 70 6.61 36.62 23.32
N THR A 71 7.70 37.29 22.97
CA THR A 71 8.52 38.17 23.81
C THR A 71 8.61 39.53 23.11
N GLU A 72 9.18 40.56 23.75
CA GLU A 72 9.32 41.88 23.13
C GLU A 72 10.04 41.86 21.77
N ASN A 73 10.93 40.89 21.54
CA ASN A 73 11.77 40.83 20.34
C ASN A 73 11.37 39.74 19.34
N ALA A 74 10.43 38.85 19.69
CA ALA A 74 10.13 37.70 18.86
C ALA A 74 8.75 37.09 19.13
N THR A 75 8.20 36.47 18.11
CA THR A 75 6.92 35.74 18.17
C THR A 75 7.15 34.30 17.73
N TYR A 76 6.57 33.37 18.49
CA TYR A 76 6.60 31.95 18.20
C TYR A 76 5.34 31.58 17.42
N TYR A 77 5.50 31.04 16.24
CA TYR A 77 4.42 30.62 15.36
C TYR A 77 4.37 29.11 15.26
N VAL A 78 3.17 28.54 15.23
CA VAL A 78 2.95 27.13 14.94
C VAL A 78 2.77 26.98 13.43
N VAL A 79 3.65 26.21 12.82
CA VAL A 79 3.58 25.84 11.40
C VAL A 79 3.11 24.41 11.32
N THR A 80 2.02 24.20 10.60
CA THR A 80 1.43 22.88 10.39
C THR A 80 1.71 22.42 8.97
N LEU A 81 2.37 21.27 8.85
CA LEU A 81 2.43 20.47 7.64
C LEU A 81 1.25 19.50 7.62
N ARG A 82 0.54 19.43 6.50
CA ARG A 82 -0.59 18.54 6.27
C ARG A 82 -0.32 17.66 5.05
N ASN A 83 -0.34 16.36 5.26
CA ASN A 83 -0.28 15.36 4.20
C ASN A 83 -1.72 14.89 3.90
N ASP A 84 -2.29 15.35 2.79
CA ASP A 84 -3.60 14.90 2.30
C ASP A 84 -3.50 13.69 1.36
N GLY A 85 -2.29 13.22 1.07
CA GLY A 85 -2.05 12.02 0.27
C GLY A 85 -2.49 10.74 0.98
N ASP A 86 -2.73 9.70 0.18
CA ASP A 86 -3.00 8.34 0.67
C ASP A 86 -1.71 7.59 1.05
N ALA A 87 -0.55 8.10 0.62
CA ALA A 87 0.79 7.64 1.03
C ALA A 87 1.34 8.48 2.17
N GLY A 88 2.21 7.89 3.00
CA GLY A 88 3.05 8.61 3.93
C GLY A 88 4.13 9.44 3.22
N LEU A 89 4.84 10.26 3.99
CA LEU A 89 6.03 10.98 3.53
C LEU A 89 7.22 10.52 4.38
N VAL A 90 8.28 10.08 3.72
CA VAL A 90 9.58 9.84 4.34
C VAL A 90 10.09 11.17 4.93
N SER A 91 10.04 12.23 4.12
CA SER A 91 10.42 13.57 4.55
C SER A 91 9.68 14.67 3.79
N ALA A 92 9.54 15.84 4.44
CA ALA A 92 9.04 17.06 3.81
C ALA A 92 9.74 18.28 4.41
N THR A 93 10.29 19.15 3.56
CA THR A 93 10.94 20.39 3.95
C THR A 93 10.00 21.56 3.71
N VAL A 94 9.78 22.34 4.76
CA VAL A 94 8.98 23.56 4.74
C VAL A 94 9.91 24.75 4.92
N ASP A 95 9.85 25.68 3.99
CA ASP A 95 10.51 26.97 4.10
C ASP A 95 9.54 27.96 4.76
N ILE A 96 10.02 28.60 5.82
CA ILE A 96 9.32 29.64 6.56
C ILE A 96 10.03 30.96 6.28
N GLU A 97 9.30 31.92 5.73
CA GLU A 97 9.78 33.29 5.56
C GLU A 97 9.27 34.13 6.73
N CYS A 98 10.18 34.53 7.61
CA CYS A 98 9.93 35.58 8.58
C CYS A 98 10.34 36.95 7.97
N PRO A 99 9.89 38.08 8.54
CA PRO A 99 10.12 39.41 7.97
C PRO A 99 11.58 39.79 7.68
N THR A 100 12.53 39.25 8.46
CA THR A 100 13.96 39.58 8.36
C THR A 100 14.86 38.36 8.16
N THR A 101 14.29 37.16 8.08
CA THR A 101 15.05 35.91 7.99
C THR A 101 14.19 34.79 7.42
N SER A 102 14.80 33.87 6.67
CA SER A 102 14.15 32.64 6.23
C SER A 102 14.72 31.45 6.98
N ARG A 103 13.90 30.43 7.23
CA ARG A 103 14.28 29.20 7.93
C ARG A 103 13.65 28.00 7.24
N SER A 104 14.39 26.91 7.15
CA SER A 104 13.86 25.64 6.64
C SER A 104 13.70 24.65 7.79
N VAL A 105 12.59 23.93 7.80
CA VAL A 105 12.31 22.86 8.76
C VAL A 105 11.97 21.59 8.01
N THR A 106 12.62 20.49 8.37
CA THR A 106 12.32 19.17 7.82
C THR A 106 11.45 18.36 8.80
N PHE A 107 10.35 17.84 8.29
CA PHE A 107 9.49 16.86 8.96
C PHE A 107 9.84 15.48 8.42
N GLU A 108 10.03 14.53 9.32
CA GLU A 108 10.29 13.12 8.98
C GLU A 108 9.10 12.25 9.37
N ASN A 109 8.90 11.14 8.65
CA ASN A 109 7.90 10.11 8.95
C ASN A 109 6.50 10.73 9.19
N VAL A 110 5.95 11.34 8.15
CA VAL A 110 4.62 11.97 8.16
C VAL A 110 3.60 10.97 7.61
N PRO A 111 2.74 10.35 8.44
CA PRO A 111 1.80 9.35 7.94
C PRO A 111 0.81 9.91 6.91
N SER A 112 0.14 9.03 6.18
CA SER A 112 -0.95 9.42 5.29
C SER A 112 -2.09 10.07 6.06
N LYS A 113 -2.76 11.05 5.44
CA LYS A 113 -3.84 11.85 6.06
C LYS A 113 -3.49 12.50 7.40
N ALA A 114 -2.21 12.68 7.72
CA ALA A 114 -1.76 13.20 8.99
C ALA A 114 -1.39 14.69 8.95
N ARG A 115 -1.23 15.26 10.14
CA ARG A 115 -0.73 16.61 10.35
C ARG A 115 0.44 16.57 11.32
N ARG A 116 1.43 17.42 11.10
CA ARG A 116 2.57 17.62 11.98
C ARG A 116 2.78 19.10 12.21
N ASN A 117 3.07 19.45 13.45
CA ASN A 117 3.24 20.84 13.85
C ASN A 117 4.68 21.05 14.32
N VAL A 118 5.23 22.22 14.01
CA VAL A 118 6.49 22.69 14.56
C VAL A 118 6.32 24.12 15.02
N THR A 119 7.00 24.49 16.10
CA THR A 119 7.04 25.88 16.55
C THR A 119 8.29 26.54 15.99
N VAL A 120 8.11 27.66 15.31
CA VAL A 120 9.20 28.46 14.73
C VAL A 120 9.28 29.81 15.41
N HIS A 121 10.50 30.27 15.62
CA HIS A 121 10.76 31.58 16.21
C HIS A 121 11.02 32.59 15.09
N CYS A 122 10.14 33.57 14.95
CA CYS A 122 10.32 34.69 14.02
C CYS A 122 10.61 35.98 14.80
N PRO A 123 11.56 36.82 14.33
CA PRO A 123 11.74 38.18 14.84
C PRO A 123 10.46 38.99 14.71
N ALA A 124 10.25 39.94 15.61
CA ALA A 124 9.15 40.90 15.50
C ALA A 124 9.25 41.70 14.18
N GLY A 125 8.12 42.03 13.56
CA GLY A 125 8.09 42.89 12.37
C GLY A 125 7.16 42.46 11.24
N GLY A 126 6.33 41.42 11.41
CA GLY A 126 5.36 41.00 10.41
C GLY A 126 4.89 39.55 10.58
N GLU A 127 3.90 39.17 9.77
CA GLU A 127 3.37 37.81 9.71
C GLU A 127 4.28 36.92 8.86
N PRO A 128 4.67 35.73 9.35
CA PRO A 128 5.46 34.81 8.55
C PRO A 128 4.59 34.08 7.52
N SER A 129 5.24 33.60 6.45
CA SER A 129 4.66 32.68 5.49
C SER A 129 5.33 31.30 5.61
N ALA A 130 4.65 30.25 5.19
CA ALA A 130 5.21 28.90 5.14
C ALA A 130 4.83 28.25 3.81
N VAL A 131 5.80 27.64 3.14
CA VAL A 131 5.63 26.94 1.88
C VAL A 131 6.38 25.60 1.90
N VAL A 132 5.81 24.58 1.28
CA VAL A 132 6.54 23.31 1.11
C VAL A 132 7.55 23.49 -0.02
N ALA A 133 8.82 23.29 0.30
CA ALA A 133 9.92 23.40 -0.66
C ALA A 133 10.17 22.06 -1.37
N THR A 134 10.26 20.97 -0.61
CA THR A 134 10.53 19.62 -1.13
C THR A 134 9.82 18.56 -0.29
N TRP A 135 9.49 17.40 -0.88
CA TRP A 135 8.95 16.25 -0.15
C TRP A 135 9.28 14.94 -0.86
N ILE A 136 9.34 13.86 -0.09
CA ILE A 136 9.62 12.50 -0.56
C ILE A 136 8.49 11.58 -0.02
N PRO A 137 7.66 10.99 -0.91
CA PRO A 137 6.65 10.01 -0.49
C PRO A 137 7.30 8.69 -0.02
N GLU A 138 6.59 7.96 0.83
CA GLU A 138 6.91 6.56 1.21
C GLU A 138 6.65 5.55 0.09
#